data_AF-A0A7X7WJW8-F1
#
_entry.id   AF-A0A7X7WJW8-F1
#
_cell.length_a   1.000
_cell.length_b   1.000
_cell.length_c   1.000
_cell.angle_alpha   90.00
_cell.angle_beta   90.00
_cell.angle_gamma   90.00
#
_symmetry.space_group_name_H-M   'P 1'
#
loop_
_entity.id
_entity.type
_entity.pdbx_description
1 polymer ?
#
loop_
_entity_poly.entity_id
_entity_poly.type
_entity_poly.pdbx_seq_one_letter_code
_entity_poly.pdbx_strand_id
1 'polypeptide(L)'
;MRHGRNIDKLGVKTDHRKAMLANMATSLMRAGRITTTLARAKALTPVVSRLVTFAKRGDLHSRRMAATIIRDKEILKKLFAEIGPELKERNGGYTRVVKAGYRRGDGASLAVVELLIAKKAIKEEKESKEAKPDKTEASEKAAPKKKAEKKPKKEGTAANKKKEAKAK
;
A
#
# COMPACT_ATOMS: atom_id res chain seq x y z
N MET A 1 -30.87 18.46 -14.81
CA MET A 1 -30.18 18.22 -13.52
C MET A 1 -29.73 16.75 -13.41
N ARG A 2 -28.78 16.43 -12.52
CA ARG A 2 -28.31 15.05 -12.26
C ARG A 2 -28.88 14.52 -10.94
N HIS A 3 -30.20 14.36 -10.85
CA HIS A 3 -30.83 13.81 -9.64
C HIS A 3 -30.43 12.33 -9.42
N GLY A 4 -30.19 11.94 -8.17
CA GLY A 4 -29.88 10.56 -7.76
C GLY A 4 -28.48 10.02 -8.12
N ARG A 5 -27.60 10.82 -8.72
CA ARG A 5 -26.25 10.38 -9.11
C ARG A 5 -25.25 10.49 -7.96
N ASN A 6 -25.22 9.48 -7.09
CA ASN A 6 -24.32 9.40 -5.93
C ASN A 6 -22.95 8.74 -6.22
N ILE A 7 -22.45 8.84 -7.47
CA ILE A 7 -21.19 8.23 -7.90
C ILE A 7 -20.18 9.31 -8.23
N ASP A 8 -19.05 9.30 -7.52
CA ASP A 8 -17.90 10.15 -7.83
C ASP A 8 -17.27 9.73 -9.16
N LYS A 9 -17.41 10.54 -10.21
CA LYS A 9 -16.85 10.21 -11.54
C LYS A 9 -15.33 10.38 -11.62
N LEU A 10 -14.73 11.17 -10.74
CA LEU A 10 -13.28 11.43 -10.65
C LEU A 10 -12.62 11.90 -11.96
N GLY A 11 -13.40 12.42 -12.91
CA GLY A 11 -12.92 12.88 -14.21
C GLY A 11 -12.43 11.78 -15.17
N VAL A 12 -12.71 10.50 -14.87
CA VAL A 12 -12.21 9.35 -15.65
C VAL A 12 -13.36 8.47 -16.17
N LYS A 13 -13.08 7.69 -17.23
CA LYS A 13 -14.00 6.68 -17.77
C LYS A 13 -14.35 5.63 -16.70
N THR A 14 -15.52 5.01 -16.83
CA THR A 14 -16.06 4.08 -15.82
C THR A 14 -15.14 2.88 -15.55
N ASP A 15 -14.55 2.29 -16.58
CA ASP A 15 -13.69 1.11 -16.41
C ASP A 15 -12.38 1.47 -15.73
N HIS A 16 -11.77 2.59 -16.14
CA HIS A 16 -10.58 3.12 -15.49
C HIS A 16 -10.87 3.47 -14.03
N ARG A 17 -12.03 4.06 -13.73
CA ARG A 17 -12.45 4.36 -12.35
C ARG A 17 -12.51 3.10 -11.50
N LYS A 18 -13.16 2.04 -12.00
CA LYS A 18 -13.28 0.76 -11.29
C LYS A 18 -11.90 0.14 -11.02
N ALA A 19 -11.03 0.12 -12.03
CA ALA A 19 -9.67 -0.41 -11.91
C ALA A 19 -8.83 0.41 -10.93
N MET A 20 -8.89 1.74 -10.99
CA MET A 20 -8.19 2.63 -10.08
C MET A 20 -8.62 2.42 -8.63
N LEU A 21 -9.93 2.35 -8.37
CA LEU A 21 -10.45 2.12 -7.01
C LEU A 21 -10.10 0.72 -6.50
N ALA A 22 -10.13 -0.30 -7.35
CA ALA A 22 -9.69 -1.65 -7.01
C ALA A 22 -8.21 -1.66 -6.60
N ASN A 23 -7.33 -1.05 -7.40
CA ASN A 23 -5.90 -0.95 -7.09
C ASN A 23 -5.64 -0.18 -5.79
N MET A 24 -6.34 0.94 -5.57
CA MET A 24 -6.23 1.70 -4.33
C MET A 24 -6.71 0.90 -3.11
N ALA A 25 -7.79 0.14 -3.24
CA ALA A 25 -8.26 -0.74 -2.17
C ALA A 25 -7.24 -1.85 -1.87
N THR A 26 -6.65 -2.48 -2.89
CA THR A 26 -5.58 -3.47 -2.72
C THR A 26 -4.37 -2.87 -2.01
N SER A 27 -3.92 -1.68 -2.41
CA SER A 27 -2.82 -0.98 -1.73
C SER A 27 -3.14 -0.63 -0.27
N LEU A 28 -4.38 -0.22 0.01
CA LEU A 28 -4.82 0.05 1.38
C LEU A 28 -4.82 -1.22 2.24
N MET A 29 -5.32 -2.35 1.74
CA MET A 29 -5.29 -3.62 2.48
C MET A 29 -3.86 -4.13 2.69
N ARG A 30 -2.96 -3.85 1.74
CA ARG A 30 -1.54 -4.21 1.85
C ARG A 30 -0.84 -3.39 2.95
N ALA A 31 -0.89 -2.07 2.84
CA ALA A 31 -0.12 -1.14 3.69
C ALA A 31 -0.83 -0.69 4.97
N GLY A 32 -2.15 -0.86 5.08
CA GLY A 32 -2.98 -0.36 6.19
C GLY A 32 -3.25 1.15 6.16
N ARG A 33 -2.42 1.91 5.43
CA ARG A 33 -2.50 3.38 5.28
C ARG A 33 -2.03 3.80 3.90
N ILE A 34 -2.77 4.72 3.25
CA ILE A 34 -2.35 5.34 1.99
C ILE A 34 -2.63 6.85 2.00
N THR A 35 -1.82 7.62 1.28
CA THR A 35 -2.06 9.05 1.05
C THR A 35 -2.54 9.25 -0.39
N THR A 36 -3.65 9.96 -0.57
CA THR A 36 -4.25 10.22 -1.89
C THR A 36 -4.97 11.57 -1.91
N THR A 37 -5.67 11.90 -2.99
CA THR A 37 -6.48 13.12 -3.04
C THR A 37 -7.80 12.93 -2.29
N LEU A 38 -8.33 13.99 -1.69
CA LEU A 38 -9.55 13.95 -0.89
C LEU A 38 -10.74 13.36 -1.67
N ALA A 39 -10.89 13.71 -2.95
CA ALA A 39 -11.94 13.17 -3.81
C ALA A 39 -11.81 11.65 -4.00
N ARG A 40 -10.58 11.14 -4.24
CA ARG A 40 -10.34 9.70 -4.39
C ARG A 40 -10.52 8.96 -3.06
N ALA A 41 -10.14 9.57 -1.94
CA ALA A 41 -10.34 9.00 -0.60
C ALA A 41 -11.83 8.80 -0.26
N LYS A 42 -12.67 9.80 -0.56
CA LYS A 42 -14.12 9.70 -0.38
C LYS A 42 -14.73 8.62 -1.27
N ALA A 43 -14.34 8.57 -2.55
CA ALA A 43 -14.80 7.54 -3.48
C ALA A 43 -14.33 6.11 -3.12
N LEU A 44 -13.18 5.97 -2.45
CA LEU A 44 -12.63 4.68 -2.00
C LEU A 44 -13.41 4.09 -0.82
N THR A 45 -13.97 4.94 0.04
CA THR A 45 -14.59 4.53 1.32
C THR A 45 -15.71 3.49 1.14
N PRO A 46 -16.68 3.65 0.22
CA PRO A 46 -17.73 2.65 -0.01
C PRO A 46 -17.18 1.31 -0.52
N VAL A 47 -16.14 1.34 -1.36
CA VAL A 47 -15.53 0.14 -1.94
C VAL A 47 -14.86 -0.69 -0.84
N VAL A 48 -14.07 -0.04 0.00
CA VAL A 48 -13.38 -0.69 1.13
C VAL A 48 -14.40 -1.19 2.16
N SER A 49 -15.43 -0.40 2.45
CA SER A 49 -16.48 -0.80 3.40
C SER A 49 -17.20 -2.09 2.98
N ARG A 50 -17.48 -2.23 1.68
CA ARG A 50 -18.07 -3.44 1.13
C ARG A 50 -17.13 -4.64 1.22
N LEU A 51 -15.85 -4.46 0.93
CA LEU A 51 -14.83 -5.52 1.04
C LEU A 51 -14.66 -6.02 2.48
N VAL A 52 -14.62 -5.12 3.46
CA VAL A 52 -14.54 -5.52 4.88
C VAL A 52 -15.82 -6.24 5.31
N THR A 53 -16.98 -5.79 4.86
CA THR A 53 -18.26 -6.48 5.14
C THR A 53 -18.26 -7.92 4.60
N PHE A 54 -17.73 -8.14 3.39
CA PHE A 54 -17.52 -9.49 2.85
C PHE A 54 -16.53 -10.30 3.69
N ALA A 55 -15.43 -9.68 4.12
CA ALA A 55 -14.42 -10.31 4.96
C ALA A 55 -15.00 -10.79 6.30
N LYS A 56 -15.85 -9.99 6.94
CA LYS A 56 -16.54 -10.32 8.20
C LYS A 56 -17.47 -11.52 8.06
N ARG A 57 -18.15 -11.65 6.92
CA ARG A 57 -19.06 -12.80 6.65
C ARG A 57 -18.28 -14.10 6.43
N GLY A 58 -17.15 -14.05 5.71
CA GLY A 58 -16.22 -15.17 5.61
C GLY A 58 -16.63 -16.36 4.73
N ASP A 59 -17.83 -16.35 4.13
CA ASP A 59 -18.34 -17.44 3.28
C ASP A 59 -17.65 -17.51 1.90
N LEU A 60 -17.82 -18.65 1.21
CA LEU A 60 -17.26 -18.87 -0.13
C LEU A 60 -17.78 -17.85 -1.15
N HIS A 61 -19.05 -17.46 -1.03
CA HIS A 61 -19.66 -16.46 -1.89
C HIS A 61 -19.00 -15.08 -1.72
N SER A 62 -18.78 -14.63 -0.49
CA SER A 62 -18.09 -13.36 -0.20
C SER A 62 -16.65 -13.38 -0.69
N ARG A 63 -15.94 -14.51 -0.57
CA ARG A 63 -14.60 -14.66 -1.15
C ARG A 63 -14.60 -14.50 -2.66
N ARG A 64 -15.56 -15.11 -3.37
CA ARG A 64 -15.72 -14.96 -4.83
C ARG A 64 -16.07 -13.53 -5.21
N MET A 65 -16.98 -12.89 -4.47
CA MET A 65 -17.34 -11.48 -4.70
C MET A 65 -16.15 -10.54 -4.49
N ALA A 66 -15.38 -10.71 -3.42
CA ALA A 66 -14.18 -9.92 -3.16
C ALA A 66 -13.10 -10.14 -4.24
N ALA A 67 -12.95 -11.37 -4.75
CA ALA A 67 -12.02 -11.69 -5.83
C ALA A 67 -12.34 -11.01 -7.18
N THR A 68 -13.59 -10.57 -7.39
CA THR A 68 -13.93 -9.76 -8.59
C THR A 68 -13.30 -8.37 -8.57
N ILE A 69 -12.96 -7.86 -7.37
CA ILE A 69 -12.37 -6.54 -7.16
C ILE A 69 -10.86 -6.67 -6.91
N ILE A 70 -10.47 -7.51 -5.94
CA ILE A 70 -9.06 -7.74 -5.58
C ILE A 70 -8.58 -8.99 -6.31
N ARG A 71 -7.71 -8.79 -7.30
CA ARG A 71 -7.13 -9.89 -8.10
C ARG A 71 -5.95 -10.58 -7.43
N ASP A 72 -5.30 -9.89 -6.49
CA ASP A 72 -4.16 -10.41 -5.74
C ASP A 72 -4.62 -11.41 -4.67
N LYS A 73 -4.18 -12.66 -4.81
CA LYS A 73 -4.55 -13.77 -3.91
C LYS A 73 -3.99 -13.60 -2.51
N GLU A 74 -2.83 -12.99 -2.35
CA GLU A 74 -2.21 -12.79 -1.02
C GLU A 74 -3.00 -11.76 -0.22
N ILE A 75 -3.36 -10.65 -0.86
CA ILE A 75 -4.19 -9.62 -0.24
C ILE A 75 -5.59 -10.13 0.04
N LEU A 76 -6.16 -10.97 -0.83
CA LEU A 76 -7.42 -11.64 -0.56
C LEU A 76 -7.32 -12.51 0.69
N LYS A 77 -6.27 -13.32 0.85
CA LYS A 77 -6.06 -14.13 2.06
C LYS A 77 -5.94 -13.23 3.30
N LYS A 78 -5.13 -12.18 3.25
CA LYS A 78 -4.94 -11.21 4.35
C LYS A 78 -6.26 -10.57 4.78
N LEU A 79 -7.09 -10.17 3.81
CA LEU A 79 -8.39 -9.56 4.06
C LEU A 79 -9.30 -10.47 4.91
N PHE A 80 -9.38 -11.76 4.58
CA PHE A 80 -10.26 -12.70 5.29
C PHE A 80 -9.63 -13.30 6.55
N ALA A 81 -8.30 -13.45 6.60
CA ALA A 81 -7.61 -14.08 7.72
C ALA A 81 -7.29 -13.11 8.86
N GLU A 82 -6.95 -11.85 8.54
CA GLU A 82 -6.50 -10.87 9.53
C GLU A 82 -7.52 -9.74 9.70
N ILE A 83 -7.81 -9.01 8.61
CA ILE A 83 -8.57 -7.76 8.65
C ILE A 83 -10.05 -7.99 9.03
N GLY A 84 -10.67 -9.01 8.45
CA GLY A 84 -12.08 -9.36 8.70
C GLY A 84 -12.37 -9.68 10.18
N PRO A 85 -11.64 -10.63 10.80
CA PRO A 85 -11.77 -10.93 12.22
C PRO A 85 -11.50 -9.73 13.14
N GLU A 86 -10.48 -8.94 12.84
CA GLU A 86 -10.10 -7.78 13.65
C GLU A 86 -11.16 -6.67 13.65
N LEU A 87 -11.88 -6.51 12.54
CA LEU A 87 -12.97 -5.53 12.41
C LEU A 87 -14.36 -6.13 12.67
N LYS A 88 -14.43 -7.35 13.24
CA LYS A 88 -15.69 -8.10 13.39
C LYS A 88 -16.68 -7.40 14.33
N GLU A 89 -16.20 -6.84 15.44
CA GLU A 89 -17.03 -6.15 16.44
C GLU A 89 -17.54 -4.79 15.96
N ARG A 90 -16.84 -4.16 15.00
CA ARG A 90 -17.17 -2.82 14.51
C ARG A 90 -18.31 -2.85 13.48
N ASN A 91 -19.42 -2.19 13.78
CA ASN A 91 -20.59 -2.10 12.89
C ASN A 91 -20.49 -0.89 11.95
N GLY A 92 -19.54 -0.94 10.99
CA GLY A 92 -19.37 0.08 9.96
C GLY A 92 -18.28 1.10 10.26
N GLY A 93 -18.02 2.00 9.29
CA GLY A 93 -16.96 2.99 9.41
C GLY A 93 -15.57 2.37 9.58
N TYR A 94 -15.20 1.43 8.69
CA TYR A 94 -13.94 0.67 8.79
C TYR A 94 -12.68 1.46 8.40
N THR A 95 -12.86 2.60 7.75
CA THR A 95 -11.78 3.48 7.31
C THR A 95 -11.92 4.85 7.94
N ARG A 96 -10.77 5.50 8.16
CA ARG A 96 -10.68 6.90 8.58
C ARG A 96 -10.03 7.70 7.45
N VAL A 97 -10.65 8.83 7.10
CA VAL A 97 -10.12 9.78 6.13
C VAL A 97 -9.72 11.05 6.86
N VAL A 98 -8.44 11.38 6.87
CA VAL A 98 -7.88 12.58 7.52
C VAL A 98 -7.33 13.51 6.44
N LYS A 99 -7.70 14.80 6.48
CA LYS A 99 -7.13 15.79 5.55
C LYS A 99 -5.64 15.98 5.86
N ALA A 100 -4.81 16.02 4.81
CA ALA A 100 -3.35 16.06 4.92
C ALA A 100 -2.75 17.30 4.23
N GLY A 101 -3.51 18.39 4.14
CA GLY A 101 -3.11 19.62 3.48
C GLY A 101 -3.29 19.59 1.96
N TYR A 102 -2.44 20.32 1.25
CA TYR A 102 -2.50 20.50 -0.21
C TYR A 102 -1.19 20.06 -0.85
N ARG A 103 -1.29 19.45 -2.03
CA ARG A 103 -0.12 19.06 -2.81
C ARG A 103 0.50 20.29 -3.47
N ARG A 104 1.84 20.39 -3.39
CA ARG A 104 2.61 21.44 -4.06
C ARG A 104 2.53 21.25 -5.58
N GLY A 105 2.27 22.33 -6.30
CA GLY A 105 2.16 22.34 -7.77
C GLY A 105 0.72 22.49 -8.25
N ASP A 106 -0.10 21.45 -8.11
CA ASP A 106 -1.49 21.41 -8.58
C ASP A 106 -2.51 21.90 -7.54
N GLY A 107 -2.09 22.18 -6.31
CA GLY A 107 -2.96 22.63 -5.22
C GLY A 107 -4.02 21.60 -4.81
N ALA A 108 -3.86 20.33 -5.18
CA ALA A 108 -4.88 19.31 -4.91
C ALA A 108 -4.95 18.99 -3.40
N SER A 109 -6.15 19.00 -2.82
CA SER A 109 -6.35 18.61 -1.41
C SER A 109 -5.99 17.13 -1.20
N LEU A 110 -5.06 16.86 -0.30
CA LEU A 110 -4.64 15.53 0.09
C LEU A 110 -5.42 15.02 1.30
N ALA A 111 -5.55 13.70 1.35
CA ALA A 111 -6.10 12.99 2.48
C ALA A 111 -5.34 11.67 2.69
N VAL A 112 -5.16 11.33 3.95
CA VAL A 112 -4.66 10.03 4.39
C VAL A 112 -5.87 9.14 4.70
N VAL A 113 -5.87 7.93 4.14
CA VAL A 113 -6.87 6.90 4.39
C VAL A 113 -6.23 5.78 5.19
N GLU A 114 -6.81 5.44 6.33
CA GLU A 114 -6.34 4.41 7.25
C GLU A 114 -7.44 3.38 7.53
N LEU A 115 -7.06 2.11 7.66
CA LEU A 115 -7.93 1.09 8.24
C LEU A 115 -7.95 1.24 9.77
N LEU A 116 -9.13 1.15 10.36
CA LEU A 116 -9.31 1.24 11.82
C LEU A 116 -9.03 -0.09 12.53
N ILE A 117 -7.86 -0.62 12.26
CA ILE A 117 -7.28 -1.78 12.93
C ILE A 117 -6.67 -1.31 14.26
N ALA A 118 -6.88 -2.07 15.34
CA ALA A 118 -6.20 -1.80 16.59
C ALA A 118 -4.70 -1.97 16.31
N LYS A 119 -3.94 -0.87 16.26
CA LYS A 119 -2.50 -0.95 16.07
C LYS A 119 -1.95 -1.86 17.17
N LYS A 120 -1.54 -3.07 16.81
CA LYS A 120 -0.62 -3.85 17.64
C LYS A 120 0.58 -2.93 17.80
N ALA A 121 0.76 -2.40 19.01
CA ALA A 121 1.79 -1.42 19.28
C ALA A 121 3.11 -1.94 18.71
N ILE A 122 3.65 -1.22 17.74
CA ILE A 122 5.03 -1.40 17.33
C ILE A 122 5.79 -1.08 18.61
N LYS A 123 6.34 -2.11 19.29
CA LYS A 123 7.37 -1.89 20.30
C LYS A 123 8.46 -1.11 19.58
N GLU A 124 8.57 0.16 19.91
CA GLU A 124 9.75 0.94 19.58
C GLU A 124 10.92 0.23 20.27
N GLU A 125 11.72 -0.51 19.50
CA GLU A 125 13.11 -0.77 19.88
C GLU A 125 13.85 0.57 19.77
N LYS A 126 13.66 1.41 20.78
CA LYS A 126 14.62 2.41 21.21
C LYS A 126 15.63 1.69 22.10
N GLU A 127 16.65 1.11 21.49
CA GLU A 127 17.93 0.77 22.13
C GLU A 127 19.03 1.29 21.19
N SER A 128 19.53 2.50 21.46
CA SER A 128 20.76 2.72 22.24
C SER A 128 22.05 2.42 21.45
N LYS A 129 22.51 3.42 20.68
CA LYS A 129 23.93 3.77 20.50
C LYS A 129 24.01 5.29 20.38
N GLU A 130 24.11 5.96 21.52
CA GLU A 130 25.36 6.52 22.07
C GLU A 130 25.53 8.00 21.68
N ALA A 131 25.00 8.85 22.55
CA ALA A 131 25.61 10.13 22.83
C ALA A 131 26.59 9.94 24.00
N LYS A 132 27.86 10.26 23.79
CA LYS A 132 28.74 10.75 24.86
C LYS A 132 29.57 11.95 24.35
N PRO A 133 29.91 12.90 25.23
CA PRO A 133 30.21 14.29 24.88
C PRO A 133 31.71 14.63 24.78
N ASP A 134 32.02 15.53 23.86
CA ASP A 134 32.94 16.68 23.80
C ASP A 134 34.32 16.78 24.51
N LYS A 135 35.23 17.47 23.77
CA LYS A 135 36.54 18.12 24.09
C LYS A 135 37.81 17.22 24.03
N THR A 136 38.92 17.54 23.36
CA THR A 136 39.61 18.83 23.08
C THR A 136 40.71 18.68 22.00
N GLU A 137 40.92 19.74 21.20
CA GLU A 137 42.17 20.27 20.59
C GLU A 137 43.15 19.45 19.70
N ALA A 138 43.20 19.87 18.43
CA ALA A 138 44.35 20.40 17.65
C ALA A 138 45.59 19.56 17.24
N SER A 139 45.96 19.77 15.95
CA SER A 139 47.30 19.64 15.31
C SER A 139 47.79 18.20 14.99
N GLU A 140 48.50 17.84 13.92
CA GLU A 140 48.94 18.42 12.63
C GLU A 140 49.60 17.25 11.84
N LYS A 141 49.66 17.34 10.49
CA LYS A 141 50.58 16.63 9.55
C LYS A 141 50.51 15.10 9.38
N ALA A 142 50.16 14.65 8.16
CA ALA A 142 51.12 14.19 7.14
C ALA A 142 50.49 13.24 6.09
N ALA A 143 50.33 13.79 4.87
CA ALA A 143 50.68 13.25 3.55
C ALA A 143 50.44 11.76 3.10
N PRO A 144 50.28 11.53 1.78
CA PRO A 144 49.40 10.50 1.20
C PRO A 144 50.14 9.36 0.49
N LYS A 145 49.43 8.27 0.12
CA LYS A 145 49.65 7.51 -1.15
C LYS A 145 48.66 6.35 -1.36
N LYS A 146 48.04 6.36 -2.57
CA LYS A 146 47.83 5.24 -3.55
C LYS A 146 47.13 3.96 -3.06
N LYS A 147 46.34 3.21 -3.84
CA LYS A 147 45.65 3.26 -5.15
C LYS A 147 44.97 1.86 -5.25
N ALA A 148 43.80 1.76 -5.89
CA ALA A 148 43.23 0.58 -6.61
C ALA A 148 41.73 0.45 -6.32
N GLU A 149 40.84 1.13 -7.05
CA GLU A 149 40.21 0.69 -8.32
C GLU A 149 39.67 -0.75 -8.33
N LYS A 150 38.34 -0.90 -8.23
CA LYS A 150 37.59 -1.89 -9.05
C LYS A 150 36.08 -1.60 -9.11
N LYS A 151 35.62 -1.20 -10.30
CA LYS A 151 34.30 -1.41 -10.93
C LYS A 151 34.48 -1.00 -12.41
N PRO A 152 33.73 -1.50 -13.42
CA PRO A 152 32.48 -2.28 -13.36
C PRO A 152 32.25 -3.36 -14.47
N LYS A 153 31.12 -4.08 -14.36
CA LYS A 153 30.16 -4.54 -15.41
C LYS A 153 30.57 -5.52 -16.55
N LYS A 154 29.80 -6.62 -16.68
CA LYS A 154 28.74 -6.91 -17.69
C LYS A 154 28.28 -8.38 -17.54
N GLU A 155 27.00 -8.71 -17.32
CA GLU A 155 25.84 -8.77 -18.26
C GLU A 155 25.93 -9.83 -19.37
N GLY A 156 24.87 -10.64 -19.48
CA GLY A 156 24.40 -11.29 -20.72
C GLY A 156 24.53 -12.83 -20.76
N THR A 157 23.48 -13.63 -20.49
CA THR A 157 22.40 -14.11 -21.41
C THR A 157 22.82 -15.18 -22.43
N ALA A 158 22.17 -16.36 -22.35
CA ALA A 158 21.61 -17.18 -23.46
C ALA A 158 21.40 -18.64 -22.98
N ALA A 159 20.15 -19.11 -22.83
CA ALA A 159 19.37 -19.87 -23.82
C ALA A 159 19.79 -21.36 -23.92
N ASN A 160 19.05 -22.27 -23.28
CA ASN A 160 17.91 -23.04 -23.83
C ASN A 160 18.32 -24.13 -24.84
N LYS A 161 18.19 -25.42 -24.45
CA LYS A 161 18.00 -26.56 -25.37
C LYS A 161 17.50 -27.79 -24.60
N LYS A 162 16.53 -28.48 -25.19
CA LYS A 162 15.99 -29.83 -24.91
C LYS A 162 14.78 -29.91 -23.96
N LYS A 163 13.57 -29.95 -24.54
CA LYS A 163 12.85 -31.20 -24.86
C LYS A 163 11.45 -30.89 -25.43
N GLU A 164 11.40 -30.66 -26.74
CA GLU A 164 10.28 -31.16 -27.55
C GLU A 164 10.57 -32.64 -27.83
N ALA A 165 9.72 -33.53 -27.33
CA ALA A 165 9.48 -34.88 -27.87
C ALA A 165 8.53 -35.61 -26.93
N LYS A 166 7.23 -35.60 -27.24
CA LYS A 166 6.40 -36.81 -27.31
C LYS A 166 5.00 -36.46 -27.81
N ALA A 167 4.79 -36.79 -29.08
CA ALA A 167 3.49 -37.12 -29.63
C ALA A 167 3.07 -38.50 -29.11
N LYS A 168 1.84 -38.60 -28.60
CA LYS A 168 0.80 -39.56 -29.02
C LYS A 168 -0.49 -39.26 -28.26
#